data_AF-A0ABD0RTQ6-F1
#
_entry.id   AF-A0ABD0RTQ6-F1
#
_cell.length_a   1.000
_cell.length_b   1.000
_cell.length_c   1.000
_cell.angle_alpha   90.00
_cell.angle_beta   90.00
_cell.angle_gamma   90.00
#
_symmetry.space_group_name_H-M   'P 1'
#
loop_
_entity.id
_entity.type
_entity.pdbx_description
1 polymer ?
#
loop_
_entity_poly.entity_id
_entity_poly.type
_entity_poly.pdbx_seq_one_letter_code
_entity_poly.pdbx_strand_id
1 'polypeptide(L)'
;AANQAGAGPYSDQVSCQTPATVPDPVSVLCVLEHDPTESGVYTPSTCLALKWDEPCNNGSEITSYTLKLGEQLISLDISTCYVLQNLQPDSEY
;
A
#
# COMPACT_ATOMS: atom_id res chain seq x y z
N ALA A 1 -29.64 13.12 -30.86
CA ALA A 1 -29.30 12.88 -32.28
C ALA A 1 -29.81 14.04 -33.12
N ALA A 2 -29.20 14.41 -34.25
CA ALA A 2 -29.64 15.57 -35.05
C ALA A 2 -29.87 15.21 -36.52
N ASN A 3 -30.88 15.82 -37.13
CA ASN A 3 -31.19 15.73 -38.56
C ASN A 3 -31.56 17.12 -39.12
N GLN A 4 -32.02 17.19 -40.38
CA GLN A 4 -32.36 18.45 -41.05
C GLN A 4 -33.53 19.21 -40.39
N ALA A 5 -34.31 18.56 -39.52
CA ALA A 5 -35.37 19.19 -38.72
C ALA A 5 -34.89 19.67 -37.33
N GLY A 6 -33.62 19.44 -36.98
CA GLY A 6 -33.01 19.91 -35.73
C GLY A 6 -32.40 18.80 -34.86
N ALA A 7 -32.03 19.14 -33.63
CA ALA A 7 -31.52 18.20 -32.63
C ALA A 7 -32.67 17.61 -31.81
N GLY A 8 -32.73 16.27 -31.77
CA GLY A 8 -33.53 15.53 -30.81
C GLY A 8 -32.94 15.58 -29.39
N PRO A 9 -33.70 15.10 -28.39
CA PRO A 9 -33.34 15.22 -26.99
C PRO A 9 -32.00 14.54 -26.66
N TYR A 10 -31.36 15.03 -25.59
CA TYR A 10 -30.20 14.36 -25.00
C TYR A 10 -30.61 12.98 -24.47
N SER A 11 -29.69 12.03 -24.53
CA SER A 11 -29.87 10.75 -23.86
C SER A 11 -29.77 10.94 -22.34
N ASP A 12 -30.27 9.95 -21.60
CA ASP A 12 -30.05 9.89 -20.16
C ASP A 12 -28.55 9.81 -19.84
N GLN A 13 -28.18 10.35 -18.67
CA GLN A 13 -26.81 10.28 -18.18
C GLN A 13 -26.49 8.84 -17.76
N VAL A 14 -25.40 8.31 -18.27
CA VAL A 14 -24.87 6.99 -17.90
C VAL A 14 -23.54 7.19 -17.18
N SER A 15 -23.34 6.50 -16.06
CA SER A 15 -22.04 6.38 -15.42
C SER A 15 -21.37 5.07 -15.85
N CYS A 16 -20.11 5.15 -16.24
CA CYS A 16 -19.27 4.00 -16.55
C CYS A 16 -18.05 4.07 -15.63
N GLN A 17 -17.69 2.94 -15.00
CA GLN A 17 -16.48 2.84 -14.18
C GLN A 17 -15.49 1.89 -14.85
N THR A 18 -14.23 2.30 -14.94
CA THR A 18 -13.16 1.43 -15.43
C THR A 18 -12.84 0.34 -14.41
N PRO A 19 -12.52 -0.89 -14.83
CA PRO A 19 -12.06 -1.93 -13.91
C PRO A 19 -10.85 -1.45 -13.11
N ALA A 20 -10.75 -1.87 -11.84
CA ALA A 20 -9.56 -1.65 -11.04
C ALA A 20 -8.35 -2.38 -11.65
N THR A 21 -7.15 -1.83 -11.46
CA THR A 21 -5.88 -2.50 -11.80
C THR A 21 -5.04 -2.75 -10.56
N VAL A 22 -3.92 -3.45 -10.71
CA VAL A 22 -2.99 -3.72 -9.61
C VAL A 22 -2.54 -2.42 -8.93
N PRO A 23 -2.36 -2.41 -7.59
CA PRO A 23 -1.79 -1.26 -6.90
C PRO A 23 -0.40 -0.93 -7.43
N ASP A 24 -0.04 0.35 -7.33
CA ASP A 24 1.31 0.81 -7.66
C ASP A 24 2.36 0.23 -6.67
N PRO A 25 3.65 0.23 -7.03
CA PRO A 25 4.71 -0.12 -6.10
C PRO A 25 4.81 0.90 -4.96
N VAL A 26 5.14 0.40 -3.76
CA VAL A 26 5.45 1.23 -2.59
C VAL A 26 6.66 2.12 -2.93
N SER A 27 6.44 3.44 -2.93
CA SER A 27 7.43 4.40 -3.43
C SER A 27 8.45 4.85 -2.38
N VAL A 28 8.07 4.84 -1.10
CA VAL A 28 8.91 5.30 0.02
C VAL A 28 8.90 4.24 1.10
N LEU A 29 10.08 3.74 1.46
CA LEU A 29 10.29 2.85 2.60
C LEU A 29 11.31 3.52 3.53
N CYS A 30 10.91 3.73 4.77
CA CYS A 30 11.70 4.38 5.81
C CYS A 30 11.91 3.43 6.99
N VAL A 31 13.13 3.41 7.51
CA VAL A 31 13.44 2.79 8.80
C VAL A 31 13.21 3.81 9.91
N LEU A 32 12.47 3.42 10.95
CA LEU A 32 12.22 4.23 12.12
C LEU A 32 13.15 3.83 13.27
N GLU A 33 13.59 4.81 14.05
CA GLU A 33 14.42 4.62 15.25
C GLU A 33 13.62 4.20 16.49
N HIS A 34 12.29 4.20 16.40
CA HIS A 34 11.38 3.86 17.50
C HIS A 34 10.21 3.01 17.00
N ASP A 35 9.51 2.40 17.95
CA ASP A 35 8.33 1.57 17.71
C ASP A 35 7.12 2.43 17.26
N PRO A 36 6.59 2.27 16.04
CA PRO A 36 5.40 2.98 15.60
C PRO A 36 4.08 2.36 16.12
N THR A 37 4.15 1.21 16.79
CA THR A 37 2.99 0.45 17.28
C THR A 37 2.74 0.63 18.77
N GLU A 38 3.58 1.43 19.46
CA GLU A 38 3.51 1.70 20.91
C GLU A 38 3.50 0.39 21.75
N SER A 39 4.09 -0.70 21.24
CA SER A 39 4.02 -2.03 21.89
C SER A 39 4.94 -2.17 23.10
N GLY A 40 5.77 -1.16 23.40
CA GLY A 40 6.62 -1.08 24.60
C GLY A 40 7.85 -2.00 24.64
N VAL A 41 8.05 -2.86 23.64
CA VAL A 41 9.21 -3.78 23.53
C VAL A 41 9.90 -3.58 22.19
N TYR A 42 10.72 -2.54 22.10
CA TYR A 42 11.52 -2.25 20.90
C TYR A 42 12.99 -2.09 21.28
N THR A 43 13.81 -2.91 20.66
CA THR A 43 15.25 -2.95 20.88
C THR A 43 15.95 -2.73 19.54
N PRO A 44 16.59 -1.58 19.29
CA PRO A 44 17.20 -1.25 18.00
C PRO A 44 18.21 -2.29 17.47
N SER A 45 18.83 -3.08 18.34
CA SER A 45 19.79 -4.13 17.96
C SER A 45 19.15 -5.43 17.48
N THR A 46 17.87 -5.67 17.76
CA THR A 46 17.15 -6.91 17.41
C THR A 46 15.79 -6.64 16.76
N CYS A 47 15.44 -5.37 16.56
CA CYS A 47 14.18 -4.92 16.02
C CYS A 47 14.43 -3.89 14.92
N LEU A 48 13.66 -3.97 13.83
CA LEU A 48 13.68 -3.00 12.74
C LEU A 48 12.26 -2.50 12.51
N ALA A 49 12.02 -1.23 12.84
CA ALA A 49 10.76 -0.59 12.59
C ALA A 49 10.75 -0.02 11.17
N LEU A 50 9.75 -0.38 10.39
CA LEU A 50 9.58 0.02 9.01
C LEU A 50 8.29 0.82 8.88
N LYS A 51 8.32 1.83 8.03
CA LYS A 51 7.16 2.60 7.60
C LYS A 51 7.24 2.86 6.10
N TRP A 52 6.12 2.79 5.42
CA TRP A 52 6.03 3.13 4.02
C TRP A 52 4.80 3.97 3.72
N ASP A 53 4.78 4.57 2.54
CA ASP A 53 3.60 5.29 2.04
C ASP A 53 2.66 4.33 1.31
N GLU A 54 1.36 4.53 1.50
CA GLU A 54 0.32 3.79 0.79
C GLU A 54 0.42 4.09 -0.72
N PRO A 55 0.63 3.07 -1.58
CA PRO A 55 0.69 3.28 -3.02
C PRO A 55 -0.69 3.62 -3.62
N CYS A 56 -0.69 4.09 -4.87
CA CYS A 56 -1.94 4.31 -5.59
C CYS A 56 -2.73 3.00 -5.72
N ASN A 57 -3.96 3.01 -5.22
CA ASN A 57 -4.82 1.84 -5.16
C ASN A 57 -5.52 1.53 -6.52
N ASN A 58 -5.36 2.42 -7.51
CA ASN A 58 -5.81 2.25 -8.88
C ASN A 58 -7.26 1.72 -9.04
N GLY A 59 -8.15 2.16 -8.16
CA GLY A 59 -9.58 1.84 -8.22
C GLY A 59 -10.03 0.65 -7.36
N SER A 60 -9.14 0.04 -6.57
CA SER A 60 -9.49 -0.94 -5.53
C SER A 60 -8.65 -0.69 -4.28
N GLU A 61 -9.25 -0.75 -3.10
CA GLU A 61 -8.52 -0.62 -1.83
C GLU A 61 -7.37 -1.64 -1.71
N ILE A 62 -6.29 -1.24 -1.04
CA ILE A 62 -5.17 -2.13 -0.75
C ILE A 62 -5.58 -3.06 0.39
N THR A 63 -5.35 -4.35 0.20
CA THR A 63 -5.81 -5.39 1.12
C THR A 63 -4.68 -6.00 1.95
N SER A 64 -3.43 -5.87 1.50
CA SER A 64 -2.26 -6.44 2.18
C SER A 64 -0.96 -5.83 1.64
N TYR A 65 0.08 -5.91 2.45
CA TYR A 65 1.46 -5.65 2.02
C TYR A 65 2.30 -6.93 2.15
N THR A 66 3.37 -7.03 1.36
CA THR A 66 4.33 -8.14 1.48
C THR A 66 5.73 -7.56 1.61
N LEU A 67 6.37 -7.84 2.74
CA LEU A 67 7.78 -7.50 2.96
C LEU A 67 8.66 -8.68 2.56
N LYS A 68 9.75 -8.38 1.86
CA LYS A 68 10.77 -9.36 1.49
C LYS A 68 12.06 -9.05 2.23
N LEU A 69 12.52 -9.99 3.05
CA LEU A 69 13.76 -9.93 3.82
C LEU A 69 14.66 -11.08 3.36
N GLY A 70 15.61 -10.80 2.46
CA GLY A 70 16.37 -11.85 1.78
C GLY A 70 15.45 -12.86 1.05
N GLU A 71 15.45 -14.10 1.51
CA GLU A 71 14.60 -15.20 0.99
C GLU A 71 13.24 -15.33 1.71
N GLN A 72 13.05 -14.62 2.81
CA GLN A 72 11.83 -14.67 3.60
C GLN A 72 10.80 -13.67 3.07
N LEU A 73 9.54 -14.12 2.97
CA LEU A 73 8.39 -13.27 2.66
C LEU A 73 7.49 -13.19 3.89
N ILE A 74 7.10 -11.96 4.24
CA ILE A 74 6.24 -11.67 5.39
C ILE A 74 4.99 -10.98 4.86
N SER A 75 3.85 -11.65 5.00
CA SER A 75 2.55 -11.08 4.66
C SER A 75 2.05 -10.21 5.80
N LEU A 76 1.65 -8.99 5.46
CA LEU A 76 1.12 -7.99 6.36
C LEU A 76 -0.31 -7.60 5.95
N ASP A 77 -1.05 -7.04 6.88
CA ASP A 77 -2.38 -6.49 6.64
C ASP A 77 -2.29 -5.15 5.87
N ILE A 78 -3.32 -4.29 6.01
CA ILE A 78 -3.40 -2.96 5.38
C ILE A 78 -2.57 -1.88 6.09
N SER A 79 -1.80 -2.26 7.11
CA SER A 79 -0.97 -1.32 7.88
C SER A 79 0.21 -0.83 7.05
N THR A 80 0.54 0.46 7.17
CA THR A 80 1.69 1.11 6.50
C THR A 80 2.94 1.19 7.37
N CYS A 81 2.94 0.48 8.50
CA CYS A 81 4.08 0.32 9.37
C CYS A 81 4.15 -1.11 9.93
N TYR A 82 5.37 -1.57 10.21
CA TYR A 82 5.61 -2.89 10.76
C TYR A 82 6.93 -2.94 11.54
N VAL A 83 6.96 -3.71 12.61
CA VAL A 83 8.17 -3.91 13.41
C VAL A 83 8.63 -5.35 13.25
N LEU A 84 9.76 -5.53 12.56
CA LEU A 84 10.49 -6.79 12.55
C LEU A 84 11.14 -6.98 13.91
N GLN A 85 11.04 -8.18 14.48
CA GLN A 85 11.64 -8.54 15.76
C GLN A 85 12.50 -9.80 15.61
N ASN A 86 13.34 -10.08 16.60
CA ASN A 86 14.24 -11.24 16.65
C ASN A 86 15.31 -11.24 15.54
N LEU A 87 15.73 -10.06 15.10
CA LEU A 87 16.87 -9.91 14.18
C LEU A 87 18.18 -10.21 14.91
N GLN A 88 19.17 -10.69 14.16
CA GLN A 88 20.52 -10.86 14.67
C GLN A 88 21.23 -9.49 14.70
N PRO A 89 21.90 -9.14 15.81
CA PRO A 89 22.73 -7.94 15.85
C PRO A 89 23.89 -8.06 14.85
N ASP A 90 24.41 -6.92 14.41
CA ASP A 90 25.54 -6.83 13.47
C ASP A 90 25.34 -7.61 12.15
N SER A 91 24.10 -7.69 11.67
CA SER A 91 23.73 -8.36 10.41
C SER A 91 23.05 -7.38 9.44
N GLU A 92 23.29 -7.58 8.14
CA GLU A 92 22.62 -6.85 7.05
C GLU A 92 21.46 -7.72 6.51
N TYR A 93 20.30 -7.09 6.26
CA TYR A 93 19.04 -7.76 5.92
C TYR A 93 18.36 -7.17 4.68
#